data_AF-A0A960B1K2-F1
#
_entry.id   AF-A0A960B1K2-F1
#
_cell.length_a   1.000
_cell.length_b   1.000
_cell.length_c   1.000
_cell.angle_alpha   90.00
_cell.angle_beta   90.00
_cell.angle_gamma   90.00
#
_symmetry.space_group_name_H-M   'P 1'
#
loop_
_entity.id
_entity.type
_entity.pdbx_description
1 polymer ?
#
loop_
_entity_poly.entity_id
_entity_poly.type
_entity_poly.pdbx_seq_one_letter_code
_entity_poly.pdbx_strand_id
1 'polypeptide(L)'
;LVAEEVLVEIDGEVVDKATGAAVLGHPAEALALAVNELARRGLAIEAGWTVLTGGMTDAVVATPGTTVTCRFATLGAVDLFCGPAEGADA
;
A
#
# COMPACT_ATOMS: atom_id res chain seq x y z
N LEU A 1 -11.17 -8.82 2.68
CA LEU A 1 -9.87 -8.14 2.92
C LEU A 1 -8.71 -9.11 3.08
N VAL A 2 -8.77 -10.16 3.92
CA VAL A 2 -7.66 -11.16 3.99
C VAL A 2 -7.31 -11.75 2.63
N ALA A 3 -8.35 -12.19 1.89
CA ALA A 3 -8.19 -12.73 0.54
C ALA A 3 -8.18 -11.65 -0.56
N GLU A 4 -8.14 -10.36 -0.21
CA GLU A 4 -8.02 -9.31 -1.22
C GLU A 4 -6.64 -9.41 -1.84
N GLU A 5 -6.57 -9.70 -3.13
CA GLU A 5 -5.31 -9.76 -3.86
C GLU A 5 -4.90 -8.35 -4.31
N VAL A 6 -3.59 -8.12 -4.38
CA VAL A 6 -3.00 -6.96 -5.04
C VAL A 6 -1.94 -7.41 -6.03
N LEU A 7 -1.92 -6.78 -7.20
CA LEU A 7 -0.81 -6.81 -8.15
C LEU A 7 -0.14 -5.44 -8.16
N VAL A 8 1.19 -5.43 -8.08
CA VAL A 8 2.00 -4.22 -8.29
C VAL A 8 2.57 -4.31 -9.69
N GLU A 9 2.22 -3.34 -10.52
CA GLU A 9 2.65 -3.21 -11.91
C GLU A 9 3.59 -2.01 -12.04
N ILE A 10 4.65 -2.12 -12.85
CA ILE A 10 5.45 -0.99 -13.34
C ILE A 10 5.28 -0.94 -14.85
N ASP A 11 4.72 0.15 -15.37
CA ASP A 11 4.40 0.32 -16.79
C ASP A 11 3.61 -0.87 -17.39
N GLY A 12 2.73 -1.46 -16.56
CA GLY A 12 1.88 -2.59 -16.92
C GLY A 12 2.49 -3.98 -16.70
N GLU A 13 3.77 -4.07 -16.36
CA GLU A 13 4.45 -5.35 -16.03
C GLU A 13 4.30 -5.66 -14.54
N VAL A 14 3.75 -6.83 -14.20
CA VAL A 14 3.58 -7.25 -12.80
C VAL A 14 4.94 -7.58 -12.17
N VAL A 15 5.33 -6.81 -11.16
CA VAL A 15 6.61 -6.94 -10.45
C VAL A 15 6.46 -7.57 -9.06
N ASP A 16 5.28 -7.47 -8.44
CA ASP A 16 4.98 -8.13 -7.16
C ASP A 16 3.48 -8.44 -7.03
N LYS A 17 3.14 -9.36 -6.12
CA LYS A 17 1.76 -9.72 -5.79
C LYS A 17 1.64 -10.24 -4.37
N ALA A 18 0.52 -9.93 -3.74
CA ALA A 18 0.22 -10.43 -2.40
C ALA A 18 -1.28 -10.52 -2.15
N THR A 19 -1.65 -10.97 -0.96
CA THR A 19 -3.02 -10.85 -0.43
C THR A 19 -3.02 -10.07 0.86
N GLY A 20 -4.19 -9.60 1.31
CA GLY A 20 -4.32 -8.88 2.57
C GLY A 20 -3.81 -9.67 3.78
N ALA A 21 -3.71 -11.01 3.69
CA ALA A 21 -3.10 -11.86 4.70
C ALA A 21 -1.62 -11.55 4.97
N ALA A 22 -0.90 -10.93 4.02
CA ALA A 22 0.48 -10.50 4.23
C ALA A 22 0.59 -9.43 5.33
N VAL A 23 -0.49 -8.70 5.62
CA VAL A 23 -0.56 -7.69 6.67
C VAL A 23 -0.88 -8.36 8.00
N LEU A 24 0.14 -8.91 8.67
CA LEU A 24 0.05 -9.59 9.97
C LEU A 24 -1.07 -10.66 10.04
N GLY A 25 -1.32 -11.39 8.95
CA GLY A 25 -2.39 -12.38 8.84
C GLY A 25 -3.77 -11.79 8.52
N HIS A 26 -4.06 -10.56 8.97
CA HIS A 26 -5.29 -9.83 8.66
C HIS A 26 -5.09 -8.31 8.86
N PRO A 27 -5.47 -7.42 7.92
CA PRO A 27 -5.26 -5.97 8.07
C PRO A 27 -5.87 -5.34 9.35
N ALA A 28 -7.06 -5.79 9.76
CA ALA A 28 -7.67 -5.40 11.04
C ALA A 28 -6.87 -5.80 12.30
N GLU A 29 -6.05 -6.86 12.26
CA GLU A 29 -5.17 -7.21 13.39
C GLU A 29 -4.04 -6.19 13.53
N ALA A 30 -3.50 -5.69 12.41
CA ALA A 30 -2.53 -4.60 12.44
C ALA A 30 -3.12 -3.31 13.01
N LEU A 31 -4.38 -2.99 12.69
CA LEU A 31 -5.10 -1.88 13.31
C LEU A 31 -5.28 -2.09 14.82
N ALA A 32 -5.74 -3.26 15.24
CA ALA A 32 -5.93 -3.58 16.66
C ALA A 32 -4.62 -3.48 17.45
N LEU A 33 -3.52 -4.00 16.89
CA LEU A 33 -2.19 -3.88 17.46
C LEU A 33 -1.78 -2.41 17.64
N ALA A 34 -1.94 -1.58 16.61
CA ALA A 34 -1.60 -0.16 16.66
C ALA A 34 -2.42 0.61 17.69
N VAL A 35 -3.74 0.38 17.75
CA VAL A 35 -4.64 1.01 18.74
C VAL A 35 -4.24 0.62 20.17
N ASN A 36 -3.96 -0.66 20.41
CA ASN A 36 -3.54 -1.14 21.72
C ASN A 36 -2.21 -0.50 22.18
N GLU A 37 -1.25 -0.34 21.26
CA GLU A 37 0.02 0.30 21.58
C GLU A 37 -0.12 1.81 21.83
N LEU A 38 -0.95 2.50 21.04
CA LEU A 38 -1.28 3.91 21.29
C LEU A 38 -1.95 4.10 22.66
N ALA A 39 -2.88 3.22 23.03
CA ALA A 39 -3.59 3.28 24.30
C ALA A 39 -2.64 3.16 25.50
N ARG A 40 -1.61 2.31 25.43
CA ARG A 40 -0.57 2.21 26.47
C ARG A 40 0.19 3.51 26.70
N ARG A 41 0.21 4.39 25.70
CA ARG A 41 0.85 5.71 25.73
C ARG A 41 -0.14 6.83 26.06
N GLY A 42 -1.40 6.51 26.38
CA GLY A 42 -2.45 7.49 26.63
C GLY A 42 -2.94 8.20 25.38
N LEU A 43 -2.71 7.62 24.20
CA LEU A 43 -3.13 8.15 22.90
C LEU A 43 -4.31 7.31 22.34
N ALA A 44 -5.08 7.91 21.44
CA ALA A 44 -6.17 7.23 20.73
C ALA A 44 -6.18 7.63 19.25
N ILE A 45 -6.77 6.77 18.42
CA ILE A 45 -7.12 7.12 17.03
C ILE A 45 -8.47 7.82 17.08
N GLU A 46 -8.55 9.01 16.47
CA GLU A 46 -9.76 9.82 16.48
C GLU A 46 -10.64 9.56 15.24
N ALA A 47 -11.92 9.91 15.36
CA ALA A 47 -12.87 9.81 14.26
C ALA A 47 -12.40 10.67 13.07
N GLY A 48 -12.46 10.09 11.87
CA GLY A 48 -12.04 10.74 10.62
C GLY A 48 -10.58 10.52 10.24
N TRP A 49 -9.76 9.90 11.10
CA TRP A 49 -8.39 9.56 10.73
C TRP A 49 -8.33 8.41 9.73
N THR A 50 -7.38 8.49 8.80
CA THR A 50 -7.02 7.38 7.91
C THR A 50 -5.88 6.58 8.51
N VAL A 51 -6.02 5.26 8.57
CA VAL A 51 -4.99 4.35 9.10
C VAL A 51 -4.45 3.49 7.97
N LEU A 52 -3.13 3.53 7.77
CA LEU A 52 -2.43 2.63 6.85
C LEU A 52 -1.99 1.39 7.64
N THR A 53 -2.63 0.25 7.38
CA THR A 53 -2.47 -0.97 8.19
C THR A 53 -1.15 -1.72 7.95
N GLY A 54 -0.33 -1.27 7.00
CA GLY A 54 0.92 -1.90 6.60
C GLY A 54 0.94 -2.21 5.11
N GLY A 55 2.15 -2.39 4.55
CA GLY A 55 2.35 -2.81 3.16
C GLY A 55 1.96 -4.27 2.97
N MET A 56 1.28 -4.57 1.86
CA MET A 56 0.96 -5.95 1.46
C MET A 56 2.12 -6.63 0.73
N THR A 57 2.96 -5.84 0.07
CA THR A 57 4.04 -6.26 -0.84
C THR A 57 5.37 -5.69 -0.37
N ASP A 58 6.47 -6.15 -0.97
CA ASP A 58 7.74 -5.47 -0.80
C ASP A 58 7.71 -4.09 -1.48
N ALA A 59 8.59 -3.20 -1.05
CA ALA A 59 8.70 -1.87 -1.64
C ALA A 59 9.35 -1.97 -3.02
N VAL A 60 8.72 -1.35 -4.02
CA VAL A 60 9.27 -1.23 -5.37
C VAL A 60 9.91 0.16 -5.56
N VAL A 61 10.95 0.22 -6.38
CA VAL A 61 11.62 1.49 -6.69
C VAL A 61 10.75 2.32 -7.63
N ALA A 62 10.40 3.53 -7.20
CA ALA A 62 9.72 4.53 -8.03
C ALA A 62 10.73 5.23 -8.94
N THR A 63 10.93 4.68 -10.14
CA THR A 63 11.88 5.21 -11.14
C THR A 63 11.27 6.39 -11.88
N PRO A 64 11.96 7.53 -12.06
CA PRO A 64 11.45 8.65 -12.85
C PRO A 64 11.01 8.23 -14.27
N GLY A 65 9.86 8.73 -14.70
CA GLY A 65 9.26 8.45 -16.00
C GLY A 65 8.36 7.21 -16.05
N THR A 66 8.30 6.40 -14.99
CA THR A 66 7.44 5.21 -14.95
C THR A 66 6.12 5.48 -14.24
N THR A 67 5.16 4.59 -14.42
CA THR A 67 3.92 4.53 -13.63
C THR A 67 3.90 3.25 -12.80
N VAL A 68 3.73 3.41 -11.48
CA VAL A 68 3.47 2.30 -10.56
C VAL A 68 1.97 2.18 -10.38
N THR A 69 1.41 0.99 -10.61
CA THR A 69 -0.01 0.70 -10.41
C THR A 69 -0.17 -0.40 -9.36
N CYS A 70 -0.89 -0.10 -8.29
CA CYS A 70 -1.36 -1.10 -7.32
C CYS A 70 -2.80 -1.46 -7.66
N ARG A 71 -3.02 -2.65 -8.24
CA ARG A 71 -4.33 -3.14 -8.66
C ARG A 71 -4.86 -4.17 -7.68
N PHE A 72 -5.96 -3.85 -7.03
CA PHE A 72 -6.67 -4.71 -6.10
C PHE A 72 -7.79 -5.46 -6.81
N ALA A 73 -7.99 -6.73 -6.47
CA ALA A 73 -8.97 -7.60 -7.14
C ALA A 73 -10.41 -7.07 -7.09
N THR A 74 -10.80 -6.45 -5.97
CA THR A 74 -12.16 -5.94 -5.74
C THR A 74 -12.21 -4.48 -5.33
N LEU A 75 -11.11 -3.92 -4.81
CA LEU A 75 -11.07 -2.53 -4.31
C LEU A 75 -10.70 -1.49 -5.37
N GLY A 76 -10.39 -1.90 -6.60
CA GLY A 76 -10.00 -0.99 -7.69
C GLY A 76 -8.49 -0.86 -7.84
N ALA A 77 -8.01 0.25 -8.37
CA ALA A 77 -6.57 0.47 -8.59
C ALA A 77 -6.15 1.87 -8.13
N VAL A 78 -4.87 1.98 -7.75
CA VAL A 78 -4.19 3.23 -7.47
C VAL A 78 -3.01 3.35 -8.42
N ASP A 79 -2.98 4.42 -9.19
CA ASP A 79 -1.90 4.72 -10.14
C ASP A 79 -1.06 5.88 -9.62
N LEU A 80 0.26 5.73 -9.68
CA LEU A 80 1.23 6.74 -9.31
C LEU A 80 2.22 6.95 -10.45
N PHE A 81 2.15 8.11 -11.10
CA PHE A 81 3.18 8.53 -12.04
C PHE A 81 4.41 9.05 -11.28
N CYS A 82 5.57 8.44 -11.51
CA CYS A 82 6.82 8.73 -10.81
C CYS A 82 7.56 9.97 -11.36
N GLY A 83 6.82 10.99 -11.81
CA GLY A 83 7.38 12.21 -12.38
C GLY A 83 8.04 11.99 -13.76
N PRO A 84 8.50 13.05 -14.42
CA PRO A 84 9.16 12.94 -15.72
C PRO A 84 10.52 12.26 -15.60
N ALA A 85 10.97 11.58 -16.66
CA ALA A 85 12.34 11.10 -16.75
C ALA A 85 13.32 12.28 -16.73
N GLU A 86 14.45 12.13 -16.04
CA GLU A 86 15.50 13.15 -16.06
C GLU A 86 15.97 13.41 -17.50
N GLY A 87 15.97 14.68 -17.92
CA GLY A 87 16.41 15.09 -19.25
C GLY A 87 15.35 15.07 -20.35
N ALA A 88 14.07 14.82 -20.05
CA ALA A 88 12.98 14.88 -21.03
C ALA A 88 12.68 16.29 -21.57
N ASP A 89 13.25 17.34 -20.96
CA ASP A 89 13.10 18.75 -21.35
C ASP A 89 14.36 19.35 -22.04
N ALA A 90 15.27 18.52 -22.56
CA ALA A 90 16.49 18.96 -23.27
C ALA A 90 16.40 18.82 -24.80
#